data_AF-A0A1G7NVU8-F1
#
_entry.id   AF-A0A1G7NVU8-F1
#
_cell.length_a   1.000
_cell.length_b   1.000
_cell.length_c   1.000
_cell.angle_alpha   90.00
_cell.angle_beta   90.00
_cell.angle_gamma   90.00
#
_symmetry.space_group_name_H-M   'P 1'
#
loop_
_entity.id
_entity.type
_entity.pdbx_description
1 polymer ?
#
loop_
_entity_poly.entity_id
_entity_poly.type
_entity_poly.pdbx_seq_one_letter_code
_entity_poly.pdbx_strand_id
1 'polypeptide(L)'
;MKNATTLFTDRIGKLEREIDRLRQERAMLYKFQRLLGEFPQALRDDDRFTPRTATKFELLARVLDYLNLPDTFIYGGASTKEIYRAVLDGIRRDRNATIAFNSHPQRLEREEERKVLTPLEANEDTLNYNTFRSYLARYRDEGRIFFNEETRRWRATELEVIAHTPEEEDERDRS
;
A
#
# COMPACT_ATOMS: atom_id res chain seq x y z
N MET A 1 6.39 26.67 44.11
CA MET A 1 5.00 26.22 43.86
C MET A 1 4.72 26.29 42.36
N LYS A 2 4.35 25.19 41.69
CA LYS A 2 3.86 25.28 40.30
C LYS A 2 2.46 25.91 40.34
N ASN A 3 2.28 27.01 39.62
CA ASN A 3 1.03 27.75 39.56
C ASN A 3 -0.07 26.86 38.94
N ALA A 4 -1.31 26.89 39.43
CA ALA A 4 -2.39 26.05 38.92
C ALA A 4 -2.60 26.25 37.41
N THR A 5 -2.33 27.46 36.91
CA THR A 5 -2.37 27.81 35.48
C THR A 5 -1.40 26.99 34.64
N THR A 6 -0.19 26.68 35.12
CA THR A 6 0.76 25.85 34.36
C THR A 6 0.30 24.40 34.26
N LEU A 7 -0.43 23.87 35.25
CA LEU A 7 -1.04 22.54 35.16
C LEU A 7 -2.14 22.48 34.08
N PHE A 8 -2.96 23.53 33.97
CA PHE A 8 -3.98 23.61 32.92
C PHE A 8 -3.37 23.77 31.53
N THR A 9 -2.37 24.64 31.35
CA THR A 9 -1.66 24.79 30.08
C THR A 9 -0.98 23.49 29.64
N ASP A 10 -0.32 22.78 30.55
CA ASP A 10 0.31 21.49 30.25
C ASP A 10 -0.72 20.43 29.82
N ARG A 11 -1.91 20.44 30.44
CA ARG A 11 -2.99 19.51 30.07
C ARG A 11 -3.60 19.86 28.71
N ILE A 12 -3.83 21.15 28.43
CA ILE A 12 -4.31 21.62 27.13
C ILE A 12 -3.33 21.18 26.04
N GLY A 13 -2.03 21.47 26.19
CA GLY A 13 -1.02 21.07 25.20
C GLY A 13 -0.84 19.54 25.07
N LYS A 14 -1.22 18.73 26.06
CA LYS A 14 -1.29 17.27 25.92
C LYS A 14 -2.51 16.85 25.09
N LEU A 15 -3.67 17.46 25.33
CA LEU A 15 -4.90 17.17 24.60
C LEU A 15 -4.79 17.61 23.13
N GLU A 16 -4.20 18.77 22.86
CA GLU A 16 -3.96 19.23 21.48
C GLU A 16 -3.10 18.25 20.69
N ARG A 17 -2.01 17.75 21.29
CA ARG A 17 -1.15 16.71 20.68
C ARG A 17 -1.90 15.40 20.45
N GLU A 18 -2.81 15.02 21.33
CA GLU A 18 -3.63 13.82 21.19
C GLU A 18 -4.65 13.98 20.05
N ILE A 19 -5.30 15.15 19.95
CA ILE A 19 -6.20 15.50 18.86
C ILE A 19 -5.46 15.45 17.51
N ASP A 20 -4.27 16.05 17.43
CA ASP A 20 -3.48 16.05 16.20
C ASP A 20 -3.04 14.62 15.81
N ARG A 21 -2.69 13.79 16.78
CA ARG A 21 -2.39 12.37 16.54
C ARG A 21 -3.60 11.62 15.99
N LEU A 22 -4.78 11.81 16.59
CA LEU A 22 -6.02 11.17 16.13
C LEU A 22 -6.43 11.65 14.73
N ARG A 23 -6.24 12.93 14.41
CA ARG A 23 -6.46 13.47 13.06
C ARG A 23 -5.55 12.82 12.04
N GLN A 24 -4.26 12.66 12.37
CA GLN A 24 -3.31 11.97 11.50
C GLN A 24 -3.69 10.51 11.29
N GLU A 25 -4.09 9.80 12.35
CA GLU A 25 -4.55 8.42 12.27
C GLU A 25 -5.81 8.30 11.40
N ARG A 26 -6.80 9.19 11.57
CA ARG A 26 -7.99 9.24 10.72
C ARG A 26 -7.63 9.44 9.25
N ALA A 27 -6.78 10.41 8.94
CA ALA A 27 -6.35 10.68 7.56
C ALA A 27 -5.59 9.49 6.95
N MET A 28 -4.78 8.80 7.75
CA MET A 28 -4.09 7.58 7.35
C MET A 28 -5.07 6.44 7.04
N LEU A 29 -6.09 6.24 7.88
CA LEU A 29 -7.13 5.24 7.66
C LEU A 29 -7.93 5.51 6.37
N TYR A 30 -8.30 6.76 6.08
CA TYR A 30 -8.94 7.10 4.81
C TYR A 30 -8.04 6.79 3.60
N LYS A 31 -6.74 7.04 3.72
CA LYS A 31 -5.80 6.71 2.66
C LYS A 31 -5.70 5.21 2.45
N PHE A 32 -5.68 4.40 3.51
CA PHE A 32 -5.72 2.95 3.41
C PHE A 32 -7.04 2.42 2.87
N GLN A 33 -8.17 2.98 3.30
CA GLN A 33 -9.47 2.64 2.76
C GLN A 33 -9.52 2.87 1.24
N ARG A 34 -8.92 3.95 0.75
CA ARG A 34 -8.80 4.21 -0.69
C ARG A 34 -7.88 3.21 -1.39
N LEU A 35 -6.71 2.93 -0.81
CA LEU A 35 -5.72 2.02 -1.40
C LEU A 35 -6.16 0.55 -1.43
N LEU A 36 -6.91 0.09 -0.42
CA LEU A 36 -7.34 -1.30 -0.29
C LEU A 36 -8.81 -1.50 -0.67
N GLY A 37 -9.56 -0.43 -0.88
CA GLY A 37 -10.98 -0.49 -1.23
C GLY A 37 -11.24 -1.20 -2.55
N GLU A 38 -10.27 -1.20 -3.46
CA GLU A 38 -10.31 -1.94 -4.72
C GLU A 38 -9.99 -3.43 -4.57
N PHE A 39 -9.48 -3.85 -3.40
CA PHE A 39 -9.04 -5.22 -3.12
C PHE A 39 -9.62 -5.76 -1.80
N PRO A 40 -10.96 -5.79 -1.63
CA PRO A 40 -11.56 -6.28 -0.39
C PRO A 40 -11.16 -7.73 -0.06
N GLN A 41 -10.92 -8.57 -1.07
CA GLN A 41 -10.48 -9.96 -0.91
C GLN A 41 -9.08 -10.10 -0.29
N ALA A 42 -8.26 -9.05 -0.31
CA ALA A 42 -6.93 -9.08 0.28
C ALA A 42 -6.94 -8.83 1.80
N LEU A 43 -8.09 -8.45 2.36
CA LEU A 43 -8.30 -8.22 3.78
C LEU A 43 -9.01 -9.41 4.41
N ARG A 44 -8.64 -9.69 5.65
CA ARG A 44 -9.24 -10.74 6.48
C ARG A 44 -10.08 -10.10 7.58
N ASP A 45 -11.08 -10.82 8.07
CA ASP A 45 -11.98 -10.34 9.14
C ASP A 45 -11.23 -10.02 10.44
N ASP A 46 -10.09 -10.66 10.68
CA ASP A 46 -9.25 -10.46 11.87
C ASP A 46 -8.14 -9.40 11.67
N ASP A 47 -8.06 -8.76 10.50
CA ASP A 47 -7.09 -7.72 10.23
C ASP A 47 -7.33 -6.48 11.10
N ARG A 48 -6.28 -6.08 11.82
CA ARG A 48 -6.30 -4.88 12.65
C ARG A 48 -5.37 -3.82 12.11
N PHE A 49 -5.95 -2.70 11.68
CA PHE A 49 -5.21 -1.50 11.32
C PHE A 49 -4.74 -0.78 12.58
N THR A 50 -3.43 -0.75 12.77
CA THR A 50 -2.76 -0.07 13.88
C THR A 50 -1.52 0.63 13.34
N PRO A 51 -0.93 1.61 14.06
CA PRO A 51 0.34 2.20 13.66
C PRO A 51 1.47 1.19 13.44
N ARG A 52 1.45 0.05 14.14
CA ARG A 52 2.46 -1.03 13.99
C ARG A 52 2.26 -1.89 12.74
N THR A 53 1.03 -1.98 12.24
CA THR A 53 0.67 -2.79 11.07
C THR A 53 0.49 -1.94 9.79
N ALA A 54 0.46 -0.62 9.92
CA ALA A 54 0.25 0.31 8.81
C ALA A 54 1.21 0.08 7.63
N THR A 55 2.52 -0.10 7.89
CA THR A 55 3.50 -0.40 6.83
C THR A 55 3.20 -1.70 6.09
N LYS A 56 2.73 -2.74 6.80
CA LYS A 56 2.35 -4.03 6.20
C LYS A 56 1.16 -3.83 5.24
N PHE A 57 0.12 -3.13 5.67
CA PHE A 57 -1.05 -2.92 4.83
C PHE A 57 -0.81 -1.96 3.68
N GLU A 58 -0.01 -0.93 3.90
CA GLU A 58 0.45 -0.05 2.84
C GLU A 58 1.16 -0.81 1.75
N LEU A 59 2.16 -1.60 2.13
CA LEU A 59 2.95 -2.34 1.17
C LEU A 59 2.10 -3.36 0.41
N LEU A 60 1.18 -4.05 1.09
CA LEU A 60 0.23 -4.95 0.45
C LEU A 60 -0.59 -4.23 -0.61
N ALA A 61 -1.16 -3.07 -0.30
CA ALA A 61 -1.96 -2.31 -1.24
C ALA A 61 -1.14 -1.89 -2.48
N ARG A 62 0.08 -1.39 -2.27
CA ARG A 62 0.99 -1.02 -3.38
C ARG A 62 1.36 -2.20 -4.26
N VAL A 63 1.54 -3.38 -3.67
CA VAL A 63 1.79 -4.62 -4.42
C VAL A 63 0.58 -5.00 -5.24
N LEU A 64 -0.63 -4.94 -4.66
CA LEU A 64 -1.88 -5.26 -5.35
C LEU A 64 -2.16 -4.28 -6.47
N ASP A 65 -2.00 -2.96 -6.26
CA ASP A 65 -2.12 -1.94 -7.30
C ASP A 65 -1.27 -2.31 -8.53
N TYR A 66 -0.02 -2.72 -8.30
CA TYR A 66 0.89 -3.09 -9.39
C TYR A 66 0.51 -4.42 -10.04
N LEU A 67 0.17 -5.44 -9.25
CA LEU A 67 -0.18 -6.78 -9.76
C LEU A 67 -1.56 -6.84 -10.44
N ASN A 68 -2.38 -5.79 -10.31
CA ASN A 68 -3.65 -5.66 -11.04
C ASN A 68 -3.50 -4.80 -12.30
N LEU A 69 -2.28 -4.38 -12.67
CA LEU A 69 -2.07 -3.70 -13.95
C LEU A 69 -2.28 -4.67 -15.12
N PRO A 70 -2.93 -4.23 -16.22
CA PRO A 70 -3.18 -5.09 -17.40
C PRO A 70 -1.91 -5.77 -17.93
N ASP A 71 -0.77 -5.08 -17.94
CA ASP A 71 0.49 -5.66 -18.39
C ASP A 71 0.93 -6.85 -17.54
N THR A 72 0.75 -6.76 -16.21
CA THR A 72 1.09 -7.87 -15.32
C THR A 72 0.19 -9.08 -15.55
N PHE A 73 -1.06 -8.87 -15.94
CA PHE A 73 -1.95 -9.95 -16.36
C PHE A 73 -1.46 -10.62 -17.65
N ILE A 74 -1.18 -9.84 -18.69
CA ILE A 74 -0.76 -10.32 -20.01
C ILE A 74 0.49 -11.20 -19.93
N TYR A 75 1.45 -10.84 -19.09
CA TYR A 75 2.71 -11.59 -18.93
C TYR A 75 2.65 -12.69 -17.86
N GLY A 76 1.45 -13.03 -17.37
CA GLY A 76 1.27 -14.10 -16.39
C GLY A 76 1.86 -13.77 -15.01
N GLY A 77 1.91 -12.50 -14.65
CA GLY A 77 2.39 -11.96 -13.38
C GLY A 77 3.67 -11.12 -13.52
N ALA A 78 4.27 -10.77 -12.38
CA ALA A 78 5.48 -9.95 -12.32
C ALA A 78 6.60 -10.60 -11.49
N SER A 79 7.85 -10.31 -11.80
CA SER A 79 8.98 -10.71 -10.95
C SER A 79 9.07 -9.86 -9.68
N THR A 80 9.63 -10.42 -8.61
CA THR A 80 9.90 -9.70 -7.35
C THR A 80 10.61 -8.35 -7.56
N LYS A 81 11.55 -8.30 -8.51
CA LYS A 81 12.37 -7.11 -8.77
C LYS A 81 11.58 -6.02 -9.49
N GLU A 82 10.69 -6.38 -10.40
CA GLU A 82 9.79 -5.45 -11.08
C GLU A 82 8.82 -4.82 -10.10
N ILE A 83 8.15 -5.64 -9.28
CA ILE A 83 7.20 -5.15 -8.27
C ILE A 83 7.92 -4.22 -7.30
N TYR A 84 9.10 -4.60 -6.80
CA TYR A 84 9.86 -3.75 -5.88
C TYR A 84 10.16 -2.36 -6.45
N ARG A 85 10.63 -2.30 -7.69
CA ARG A 85 10.95 -1.03 -8.37
C ARG A 85 9.69 -0.18 -8.55
N ALA A 86 8.62 -0.79 -9.06
CA ALA A 86 7.36 -0.09 -9.29
C ALA A 86 6.74 0.43 -7.98
N VAL A 87 6.80 -0.35 -6.90
CA VAL A 87 6.33 0.04 -5.57
C VAL A 87 7.15 1.23 -5.04
N LEU A 88 8.48 1.18 -5.12
CA LEU A 88 9.33 2.31 -4.69
C LEU A 88 9.04 3.59 -5.50
N ASP A 89 8.91 3.46 -6.81
CA ASP A 89 8.61 4.60 -7.67
C ASP A 89 7.20 5.15 -7.40
N GLY A 90 6.23 4.29 -7.07
CA GLY A 90 4.90 4.68 -6.59
C GLY A 90 4.96 5.47 -5.28
N ILE A 91 5.68 4.95 -4.28
CA ILE A 91 5.86 5.62 -2.98
C ILE A 91 6.48 7.01 -3.17
N ARG A 92 7.53 7.13 -3.99
CA ARG A 92 8.20 8.40 -4.27
C ARG A 92 7.29 9.40 -4.96
N ARG A 93 6.53 8.96 -5.97
CA ARG A 93 5.57 9.83 -6.67
C ARG A 93 4.52 10.38 -5.71
N ASP A 94 3.93 9.53 -4.88
CA ASP A 94 2.89 9.95 -3.94
C ASP A 94 3.42 10.83 -2.81
N ARG A 95 4.63 10.53 -2.31
CA ARG A 95 5.33 11.40 -1.36
C ARG A 95 5.53 12.79 -1.96
N ASN A 96 6.07 12.88 -3.16
CA ASN A 96 6.32 14.15 -3.84
C ASN A 96 5.03 14.91 -4.10
N ALA A 97 3.97 14.23 -4.55
CA ALA A 97 2.64 14.83 -4.73
C ALA A 97 2.06 15.37 -3.41
N THR A 98 2.24 14.62 -2.30
CA THR A 98 1.77 15.03 -0.97
C THR A 98 2.56 16.24 -0.44
N ILE A 99 3.89 16.25 -0.63
CA ILE A 99 4.74 17.39 -0.26
C ILE A 99 4.36 18.62 -1.09
N ALA A 100 4.21 18.47 -2.41
CA ALA A 100 3.81 19.56 -3.30
C ALA A 100 2.44 20.14 -2.92
N PHE A 101 1.45 19.28 -2.65
CA PHE A 101 0.13 19.71 -2.17
C PHE A 101 0.22 20.50 -0.87
N ASN A 102 0.97 19.99 0.12
CA ASN A 102 1.10 20.62 1.43
C ASN A 102 1.84 21.96 1.40
N SER A 103 2.77 22.13 0.45
CA SER A 103 3.55 23.34 0.23
C SER A 103 2.86 24.36 -0.66
N HIS A 104 1.70 24.03 -1.24
CA HIS A 104 0.99 24.93 -2.16
C HIS A 104 0.43 26.14 -1.40
N PRO A 105 0.76 27.39 -1.78
CA PRO A 105 0.32 28.59 -1.05
C PRO A 105 -1.20 28.70 -0.93
N GLN A 106 -1.90 28.43 -2.05
CA GLN A 106 -3.37 28.49 -2.12
C GLN A 106 -4.08 27.42 -1.28
N ARG A 107 -3.37 26.43 -0.73
CA ARG A 107 -3.98 25.45 0.20
C ARG A 107 -4.56 26.16 1.43
N LEU A 108 -3.84 27.16 1.94
CA LEU A 108 -4.29 27.96 3.09
C LEU A 108 -5.51 28.82 2.73
N GLU A 109 -5.48 29.43 1.55
CA GLU A 109 -6.58 30.26 1.02
C GLU A 109 -7.86 29.46 0.81
N ARG A 110 -7.73 28.17 0.46
CA ARG A 110 -8.86 27.24 0.28
C ARG A 110 -9.25 26.48 1.55
N GLU A 111 -8.62 26.80 2.69
CA GLU A 111 -8.83 26.12 3.97
C GLU A 111 -8.67 24.58 3.89
N GLU A 112 -7.85 24.10 2.94
CA GLU A 112 -7.68 22.67 2.69
C GLU A 112 -6.82 22.04 3.79
N GLU A 113 -7.31 20.95 4.40
CA GLU A 113 -6.55 20.18 5.38
C GLU A 113 -5.24 19.65 4.77
N ARG A 114 -4.16 19.61 5.58
CA ARG A 114 -2.89 19.03 5.15
C ARG A 114 -3.08 17.54 4.88
N LYS A 115 -2.54 17.06 3.77
CA LYS A 115 -2.47 15.63 3.48
C LYS A 115 -1.39 14.97 4.34
N VAL A 116 -1.67 13.76 4.78
CA VAL A 116 -0.76 12.96 5.61
C VAL A 116 0.08 12.03 4.74
N LEU A 117 1.37 11.94 5.05
CA LEU A 117 2.26 10.93 4.50
C LEU A 117 1.99 9.60 5.20
N THR A 118 1.88 8.53 4.44
CA THR A 118 1.86 7.18 5.00
C THR A 118 3.23 6.79 5.55
N PRO A 119 3.34 5.72 6.35
CA PRO A 119 4.63 5.29 6.90
C PRO A 119 5.74 5.09 5.87
N LEU A 120 5.47 4.47 4.72
CA LEU A 120 6.48 4.27 3.68
C LEU A 120 6.84 5.56 2.93
N GLU A 121 5.88 6.46 2.75
CA GLU A 121 6.14 7.78 2.14
C GLU A 121 6.95 8.69 3.07
N ALA A 122 6.75 8.58 4.38
CA ALA A 122 7.49 9.36 5.37
C ALA A 122 8.96 8.91 5.48
N ASN A 123 9.26 7.64 5.19
CA ASN A 123 10.59 7.07 5.34
C ASN A 123 10.89 6.01 4.26
N GLU A 124 11.26 6.47 3.05
CA GLU A 124 11.49 5.58 1.90
C GLU A 124 12.66 4.59 2.11
N ASP A 125 13.64 4.96 2.93
CA ASP A 125 14.84 4.16 3.19
C ASP A 125 14.54 2.90 4.03
N THR A 126 13.33 2.80 4.61
CA THR A 126 12.94 1.64 5.41
C THR A 126 12.66 0.39 4.60
N LEU A 127 12.32 0.52 3.32
CA LEU A 127 11.94 -0.61 2.47
C LEU A 127 13.08 -1.01 1.53
N ASN A 128 14.04 -1.77 2.04
CA ASN A 128 15.04 -2.42 1.19
C ASN A 128 14.48 -3.69 0.52
N TYR A 129 15.17 -4.17 -0.52
CA TYR A 129 14.74 -5.32 -1.32
C TYR A 129 14.55 -6.62 -0.52
N ASN A 130 15.38 -6.89 0.49
CA ASN A 130 15.28 -8.11 1.29
C ASN A 130 14.07 -8.07 2.21
N THR A 131 13.82 -6.91 2.83
CA THR A 131 12.61 -6.65 3.60
C THR A 131 11.37 -6.81 2.72
N PHE A 132 11.39 -6.21 1.54
CA PHE A 132 10.30 -6.31 0.56
C PHE A 132 10.02 -7.77 0.16
N ARG A 133 11.04 -8.52 -0.22
CA ARG A 133 10.91 -9.95 -0.57
C ARG A 133 10.32 -10.77 0.59
N SER A 134 10.71 -10.46 1.82
CA SER A 134 10.16 -11.13 3.01
C SER A 134 8.68 -10.84 3.21
N TYR A 135 8.23 -9.62 2.90
CA TYR A 135 6.81 -9.29 2.93
C TYR A 135 6.02 -10.03 1.85
N LEU A 136 6.51 -10.10 0.62
CA LEU A 136 5.84 -10.86 -0.45
C LEU A 136 5.65 -12.34 -0.06
N ALA A 137 6.67 -12.97 0.51
CA ALA A 137 6.56 -14.34 1.01
C ALA A 137 5.45 -14.47 2.07
N ARG A 138 5.41 -13.55 3.05
CA ARG A 138 4.34 -13.54 4.07
C ARG A 138 2.95 -13.34 3.45
N TYR A 139 2.81 -12.44 2.48
CA TYR A 139 1.51 -12.23 1.84
C TYR A 139 1.03 -13.48 1.08
N ARG A 140 1.94 -14.23 0.45
CA ARG A 140 1.62 -15.54 -0.14
C ARG A 140 1.24 -16.56 0.92
N ASP A 141 2.00 -16.65 2.00
CA ASP A 141 1.71 -17.60 3.09
C ASP A 141 0.37 -17.24 3.78
N GLU A 142 0.00 -15.97 3.77
CA GLU A 142 -1.30 -15.45 4.17
C GLU A 142 -2.36 -15.51 3.05
N GLY A 143 -2.09 -16.11 1.89
CA GLY A 143 -3.05 -16.27 0.79
C GLY A 143 -3.60 -14.96 0.22
N ARG A 144 -2.87 -13.84 0.37
CA ARG A 144 -3.30 -12.51 -0.11
C ARG A 144 -2.86 -12.22 -1.54
N ILE A 145 -1.78 -12.86 -1.97
CA ILE A 145 -1.22 -12.84 -3.31
C ILE A 145 -0.67 -14.23 -3.62
N PHE A 146 -0.38 -14.50 -4.88
CA PHE A 146 0.03 -15.82 -5.35
C PHE A 146 1.40 -15.75 -6.02
N PHE A 147 2.15 -16.85 -5.94
CA PHE A 147 3.39 -17.03 -6.68
C PHE A 147 3.26 -18.29 -7.53
N ASN A 148 3.31 -18.12 -8.85
CA ASN A 148 3.29 -19.22 -9.79
C ASN A 148 4.71 -19.78 -9.92
N GLU A 149 4.92 -21.01 -9.48
CA GLU A 149 6.24 -21.65 -9.44
C GLU A 149 6.79 -21.96 -10.85
N GLU A 150 5.93 -22.28 -11.82
CA GLU A 150 6.31 -22.61 -13.20
C GLU A 150 6.88 -21.39 -13.93
N THR A 151 6.16 -20.27 -13.86
CA THR A 151 6.52 -19.00 -14.51
C THR A 151 7.41 -18.13 -13.64
N ARG A 152 7.60 -18.48 -12.37
CA ARG A 152 8.39 -17.75 -11.37
C ARG A 152 7.91 -16.30 -11.17
N ARG A 153 6.59 -16.09 -11.25
CA ARG A 153 5.94 -14.77 -11.25
C ARG A 153 4.88 -14.66 -10.15
N TRP A 154 4.73 -13.45 -9.60
CA TRP A 154 3.70 -13.09 -8.62
C TRP A 154 2.42 -12.62 -9.31
N ARG A 155 1.27 -12.90 -8.68
CA ARG A 155 -0.07 -12.52 -9.17
C ARG A 155 -0.97 -12.07 -8.03
N ALA A 156 -1.97 -11.24 -8.34
CA ALA A 156 -2.96 -10.80 -7.36
C ALA A 156 -3.99 -11.89 -7.00
N THR A 157 -4.41 -12.70 -7.98
CA THR A 157 -5.40 -13.77 -7.79
C THR A 157 -4.95 -15.10 -8.41
N GLU A 158 -5.57 -16.20 -7.97
CA GLU A 158 -5.29 -17.56 -8.44
C GLU A 158 -5.95 -17.86 -9.81
N LEU A 159 -7.09 -17.23 -10.10
CA LEU A 159 -7.99 -17.59 -11.20
C LEU A 159 -7.54 -17.14 -12.61
N GLU A 160 -6.40 -16.48 -12.75
CA GLU A 160 -5.93 -15.94 -14.04
C GLU A 160 -5.01 -16.91 -14.82
N VAL A 161 -4.87 -18.15 -14.34
CA VAL A 161 -4.08 -19.20 -15.02
C VAL A 161 -4.82 -19.78 -16.23
N ILE A 162 -6.14 -19.52 -16.38
CA ILE A 162 -6.97 -20.19 -17.40
C ILE A 162 -7.01 -19.44 -18.75
N ALA A 163 -6.47 -18.22 -18.86
CA ALA A 163 -6.66 -17.41 -20.08
C ALA A 163 -5.70 -17.71 -21.25
N HIS A 164 -4.57 -18.40 -21.05
CA HIS A 164 -3.56 -18.63 -22.10
C HIS A 164 -2.88 -20.01 -22.02
N THR A 165 -3.67 -21.08 -21.89
CA THR A 165 -3.34 -22.28 -22.66
C THR A 165 -3.89 -22.03 -24.06
N PRO A 166 -3.06 -21.86 -25.11
CA PRO A 166 -3.54 -22.24 -26.42
C PRO A 166 -3.92 -23.71 -26.27
N GLU A 167 -5.21 -24.01 -26.34
CA GLU A 167 -5.64 -25.38 -26.58
C GLU A 167 -4.84 -25.84 -27.81
N GLU A 168 -4.03 -26.88 -27.62
CA GLU A 168 -3.53 -27.69 -28.71
C GLU A 168 -4.77 -28.30 -29.40
N GLU A 169 -5.47 -27.52 -30.22
CA GLU A 169 -6.45 -28.06 -31.15
C GLU A 169 -5.71 -28.65 -32.35
N ASP A 170 -5.38 -29.93 -32.15
CA ASP A 170 -5.65 -31.03 -33.06
C ASP A 170 -5.08 -30.94 -34.47
N GLU A 171 -4.05 -31.77 -34.66
CA GLU A 171 -3.70 -32.45 -35.90
C GLU A 171 -4.93 -33.06 -36.62
N ARG A 172 -5.67 -32.27 -37.39
CA ARG A 172 -6.61 -32.77 -38.40
C ARG A 172 -6.61 -31.90 -39.64
N ASP A 173 -5.58 -32.10 -40.46
CA ASP A 173 -5.71 -31.99 -41.92
C ASP A 173 -4.66 -32.86 -42.61
N ARG A 174 -4.81 -34.17 -42.42
CA ARG A 174 -4.33 -35.18 -43.37
C ARG A 174 -5.50 -36.04 -43.78
N SER A 175 -6.10 -35.73 -44.92
CA SER A 175 -6.74 -36.70 -45.84
C SER A 175 -6.94 -36.05 -47.21
#